data_AF-A0AAV7ZN68-F1
#
_entry.id   AF-A0AAV7ZN68-F1
#
_cell.length_a   1.000
_cell.length_b   1.000
_cell.length_c   1.000
_cell.angle_alpha   90.00
_cell.angle_beta   90.00
_cell.angle_gamma   90.00
#
_symmetry.space_group_name_H-M   'P 1'
#
loop_
_entity.id
_entity.type
_entity.pdbx_description
1 polymer ?
#
loop_
_entity_poly.entity_id
_entity_poly.type
_entity_poly.pdbx_seq_one_letter_code
_entity_poly.pdbx_strand_id
1 'polypeptide(L)'
;MSLYKWSMGRNYSIDDIQSLEMEVTKKKQTYQIKKFKDPLYFEVGVFYLIRALQKLQTKITNRPVMVAISGPSGSGKTTITNKVLNVFSKAISISMDNYLDTSKHVIDENFDDYRLVDFDLLKKNLQELMEGKETKTPLYDFRKSGRYAYETISCKPGSIVILEGIYALHDHIRDFFDFKVFISGGVHYDLVKRIERDISRTGQTPKESFQQITETVYPMYKAFVEPTIKYAQLKIRNRFNPFTALLNPIYSIKSDTLIEKEKIKKLLGLKDYMGGRLQQYNDIYLRPPSDLEEEFEQETSGSESSSEKEEENNKDKIKDWIRVRNNVLSGNYEVQFSQVLHQDDFLITPSLKFAVSVKILSGLLSLGYTIDATIKRKARTFYNEDLGITIDTFVQMKNKAFIQIKGNNREKVKEAAKTLGFLGKGITKSYLELYFDYTEEKKLKRKLQKK
;
A
#
# COMPACT_ATOMS: atom_id res chain seq x y z
N MET A 1 16.36 16.75 29.05
CA MET A 1 16.33 15.58 28.15
C MET A 1 14.90 15.12 27.99
N SER A 2 14.22 15.64 26.96
CA SER A 2 12.81 15.37 26.67
C SER A 2 12.69 14.07 25.88
N LEU A 3 12.08 13.04 26.47
CA LEU A 3 11.68 11.81 25.81
C LEU A 3 10.68 12.13 24.69
N TYR A 4 11.08 11.89 23.44
CA TYR A 4 10.16 11.82 22.31
C TYR A 4 9.18 10.67 22.55
N LYS A 5 7.98 10.99 23.06
CA LYS A 5 6.81 10.10 23.04
C LYS A 5 6.39 9.92 21.58
N TRP A 6 6.82 8.82 20.96
CA TRP A 6 6.09 8.28 19.82
C TRP A 6 4.76 7.75 20.35
N SER A 7 3.65 8.41 20.05
CA SER A 7 2.31 7.89 20.35
C SER A 7 2.01 6.75 19.37
N MET A 8 2.49 5.54 19.69
CA MET A 8 1.88 4.33 19.14
C MET A 8 0.47 4.24 19.70
N GLY A 9 -0.54 4.32 18.83
CA GLY A 9 -1.94 4.09 19.20
C GLY A 9 -2.05 2.74 19.94
N ARG A 10 -2.45 2.82 21.22
CA ARG A 10 -2.36 1.80 22.29
C ARG A 10 -0.92 1.47 22.73
N ASN A 11 -0.62 1.85 23.98
CA ASN A 11 0.54 1.35 24.72
C ASN A 11 0.29 -0.14 25.02
N TYR A 12 0.81 -1.05 24.19
CA TYR A 12 0.94 -2.46 24.59
C TYR A 12 1.93 -2.52 25.75
N SER A 13 1.48 -2.94 26.93
CA SER A 13 2.32 -2.96 28.13
C SER A 13 3.27 -4.16 28.11
N ILE A 14 4.29 -4.13 28.97
CA ILE A 14 5.16 -5.31 29.20
C ILE A 14 4.36 -6.51 29.74
N ASP A 15 3.19 -6.27 30.33
CA ASP A 15 2.31 -7.33 30.83
C ASP A 15 1.56 -8.03 29.68
N ASP A 16 1.14 -7.30 28.64
CA ASP A 16 0.57 -7.90 27.41
C ASP A 16 1.58 -8.82 26.70
N ILE A 17 2.87 -8.51 26.86
CA ILE A 17 4.00 -9.28 26.31
C ILE A 17 4.19 -10.60 27.07
N GLN A 18 3.82 -10.68 28.35
CA GLN A 18 3.93 -11.90 29.16
C GLN A 18 2.69 -12.80 29.04
N SER A 19 1.54 -12.23 28.69
CA SER A 19 0.24 -12.92 28.69
C SER A 19 -0.17 -13.52 27.34
N LEU A 20 0.78 -14.04 26.54
CA LEU A 20 0.42 -14.81 25.33
C LEU A 20 -0.41 -16.04 25.73
N GLU A 21 -1.73 -15.97 25.62
CA GLU A 21 -2.60 -17.09 25.97
C GLU A 21 -2.46 -18.22 24.93
N MET A 22 -2.39 -19.46 25.42
CA MET A 22 -2.38 -20.65 24.58
C MET A 22 -3.68 -21.42 24.78
N GLU A 23 -4.14 -22.06 23.73
CA GLU A 23 -5.25 -23.01 23.78
C GLU A 23 -4.77 -24.40 23.34
N VAL A 24 -5.30 -25.42 24.01
CA VAL A 24 -5.07 -26.82 23.62
C VAL A 24 -6.22 -27.26 22.74
N THR A 25 -5.91 -27.62 21.51
CA THR A 25 -6.93 -28.04 20.54
C THR A 25 -7.32 -29.51 20.74
N LYS A 26 -8.61 -29.76 20.94
CA LYS A 26 -9.17 -31.10 21.25
C LYS A 26 -8.93 -32.16 20.17
N LYS A 27 -8.78 -31.76 18.89
CA LYS A 27 -8.67 -32.69 17.76
C LYS A 27 -7.31 -33.38 17.63
N LYS A 28 -6.23 -32.87 18.26
CA LYS A 28 -4.85 -33.41 18.10
C LYS A 28 -3.94 -33.27 19.34
N GLN A 29 -4.44 -32.82 20.50
CA GLN A 29 -3.61 -32.38 21.65
C GLN A 29 -2.49 -31.39 21.24
N THR A 30 -2.76 -30.55 20.24
CA THR A 30 -1.79 -29.57 19.71
C THR A 30 -1.97 -28.22 20.38
N TYR A 31 -0.85 -27.55 20.66
CA TYR A 31 -0.83 -26.21 21.23
C TYR A 31 -1.01 -25.17 20.12
N GLN A 32 -1.91 -24.22 20.32
CA GLN A 32 -2.06 -23.06 19.45
C GLN A 32 -2.02 -21.79 20.28
N ILE A 33 -1.51 -20.72 19.69
CA ILE A 33 -1.63 -19.38 20.27
C ILE A 33 -3.06 -18.91 20.08
N LYS A 34 -3.68 -18.41 21.15
CA LYS A 34 -5.03 -17.85 21.08
C LYS A 34 -5.03 -16.65 20.11
N LYS A 35 -6.12 -16.51 19.37
CA LYS A 35 -6.28 -15.41 18.42
C LYS A 35 -6.22 -14.05 19.13
N PHE A 36 -5.36 -13.18 18.61
CA PHE A 36 -5.28 -11.78 18.99
C PHE A 36 -6.55 -11.06 18.54
N LYS A 37 -7.08 -10.19 19.40
CA LYS A 37 -8.29 -9.40 19.10
C LYS A 37 -8.01 -8.39 18.00
N ASP A 38 -6.97 -7.57 18.20
CA ASP A 38 -6.65 -6.46 17.32
C ASP A 38 -5.42 -6.75 16.43
N PRO A 39 -5.36 -6.18 15.22
CA PRO A 39 -4.15 -6.20 14.41
C PRO A 39 -3.03 -5.36 15.04
N LEU A 40 -1.79 -5.82 14.87
CA LEU A 40 -0.59 -5.15 15.40
C LEU A 40 0.19 -4.45 14.29
N TYR A 41 0.81 -3.31 14.59
CA TYR A 41 1.77 -2.68 13.66
C TYR A 41 2.99 -3.57 13.42
N PHE A 42 3.64 -3.40 12.27
CA PHE A 42 4.68 -4.31 11.78
C PHE A 42 5.77 -4.65 12.81
N GLU A 43 6.35 -3.64 13.46
CA GLU A 43 7.43 -3.81 14.44
C GLU A 43 6.96 -4.60 15.66
N VAL A 44 5.78 -4.25 16.18
CA VAL A 44 5.16 -4.90 17.34
C VAL A 44 4.75 -6.33 16.96
N GLY A 45 4.15 -6.52 15.79
CA GLY A 45 3.73 -7.81 15.27
C GLY A 45 4.91 -8.78 15.09
N VAL A 46 6.06 -8.30 14.60
CA VAL A 46 7.30 -9.10 14.52
C VAL A 46 7.71 -9.59 15.90
N PHE A 47 7.67 -8.71 16.90
CA PHE A 47 8.02 -9.07 18.27
C PHE A 47 7.08 -10.14 18.85
N TYR A 48 5.76 -9.97 18.70
CA TYR A 48 4.78 -10.97 19.17
C TYR A 48 4.87 -12.29 18.40
N LEU A 49 5.19 -12.26 17.10
CA LEU A 49 5.48 -13.46 16.33
C LEU A 49 6.67 -14.22 16.95
N ILE A 50 7.79 -13.55 17.20
CA ILE A 50 8.98 -14.18 17.81
C ILE A 50 8.62 -14.78 19.18
N ARG A 51 7.89 -14.05 20.02
CA ARG A 51 7.47 -14.54 21.35
C ARG A 51 6.54 -15.74 21.27
N ALA A 52 5.58 -15.73 20.35
CA ALA A 52 4.70 -16.85 20.08
C ALA A 52 5.49 -18.11 19.67
N LEU A 53 6.47 -17.96 18.79
CA LEU A 53 7.33 -19.06 18.36
C LEU A 53 8.20 -19.60 19.49
N GLN A 54 8.80 -18.74 20.31
CA GLN A 54 9.52 -19.16 21.52
C GLN A 54 8.62 -19.99 22.44
N LYS A 55 7.39 -19.51 22.69
CA LYS A 55 6.44 -20.19 23.55
C LYS A 55 6.02 -21.55 22.99
N LEU A 56 5.73 -21.63 21.69
CA LEU A 56 5.40 -22.90 21.01
C LEU A 56 6.55 -23.90 21.07
N GLN A 57 7.80 -23.47 20.88
CA GLN A 57 8.97 -24.36 21.00
C GLN A 57 9.13 -24.94 22.41
N THR A 58 8.69 -24.26 23.48
CA THR A 58 8.71 -24.83 24.85
C THR A 58 7.66 -25.93 25.07
N LYS A 59 6.61 -25.97 24.25
CA LYS A 59 5.49 -26.91 24.40
C LYS A 59 5.50 -28.04 23.37
N ILE A 60 5.97 -27.75 22.16
CA ILE A 60 6.08 -28.68 21.04
C ILE A 60 7.55 -29.08 20.91
N THR A 61 7.95 -30.13 21.63
CA THR A 61 9.35 -30.57 21.69
C THR A 61 9.63 -31.82 20.85
N ASN A 62 8.60 -32.60 20.51
CA ASN A 62 8.69 -33.88 19.81
C ASN A 62 8.64 -33.75 18.29
N ARG A 63 8.32 -32.58 17.74
CA ARG A 63 8.29 -32.29 16.30
C ARG A 63 8.62 -30.82 16.03
N PRO A 64 8.78 -30.39 14.77
CA PRO A 64 8.89 -28.97 14.43
C PRO A 64 7.60 -28.20 14.71
N VAL A 65 7.74 -26.91 15.02
CA VAL A 65 6.63 -25.95 15.08
C VAL A 65 6.31 -25.49 13.66
N MET A 66 5.07 -25.67 13.22
CA MET A 66 4.62 -25.35 11.86
C MET A 66 3.94 -23.98 11.85
N VAL A 67 4.41 -23.06 11.01
CA VAL A 67 3.94 -21.68 10.96
C VAL A 67 3.53 -21.32 9.54
N ALA A 68 2.36 -20.73 9.37
CA ALA A 68 1.95 -20.12 8.11
C ALA A 68 2.01 -18.60 8.20
N ILE A 69 2.66 -17.97 7.22
CA ILE A 69 2.67 -16.52 7.03
C ILE A 69 2.01 -16.20 5.70
N SER A 70 0.79 -15.67 5.75
CA SER A 70 -0.02 -15.30 4.59
C SER A 70 -0.29 -13.80 4.52
N GLY A 71 -0.93 -13.36 3.45
CA GLY A 71 -1.10 -11.96 3.11
C GLY A 71 -0.95 -11.70 1.61
N PRO A 72 -1.43 -10.56 1.10
CA PRO A 72 -1.28 -10.20 -0.30
C PRO A 72 0.19 -10.01 -0.68
N SER A 73 0.47 -10.07 -1.98
CA SER A 73 1.79 -9.75 -2.49
C SER A 73 2.20 -8.32 -2.11
N GLY A 74 3.47 -8.12 -1.73
CA GLY A 74 3.96 -6.80 -1.27
C GLY A 74 3.74 -6.51 0.22
N SER A 75 2.93 -7.28 0.95
CA SER A 75 2.60 -6.96 2.35
C SER A 75 3.75 -7.10 3.35
N GLY A 76 4.87 -7.70 2.95
CA GLY A 76 6.08 -7.85 3.78
C GLY A 76 6.25 -9.22 4.44
N LYS A 77 5.55 -10.24 3.94
CA LYS A 77 5.68 -11.64 4.38
C LYS A 77 7.13 -12.14 4.35
N THR A 78 7.79 -12.07 3.19
CA THR A 78 9.19 -12.47 3.06
C THR A 78 10.11 -11.68 4.00
N THR A 79 9.83 -10.40 4.23
CA THR A 79 10.60 -9.56 5.17
C THR A 79 10.47 -10.07 6.60
N ILE A 80 9.27 -10.40 7.08
CA ILE A 80 9.10 -10.94 8.43
C ILE A 80 9.68 -12.35 8.54
N THR A 81 9.56 -13.18 7.50
CA THR A 81 10.13 -14.53 7.45
C THR A 81 11.64 -14.46 7.67
N ASN A 82 12.33 -13.57 6.94
CA ASN A 82 13.76 -13.36 7.10
C ASN A 82 14.13 -12.86 8.51
N LYS A 83 13.31 -11.99 9.13
CA LYS A 83 13.54 -11.59 10.53
C LYS A 83 13.44 -12.77 11.49
N VAL A 84 12.50 -13.70 11.27
CA VAL A 84 12.40 -14.92 12.09
C VAL A 84 13.60 -15.84 11.86
N LEU A 85 14.01 -16.07 10.61
CA LEU A 85 15.19 -16.89 10.28
C LEU A 85 16.47 -16.35 10.94
N ASN A 86 16.63 -15.03 11.02
CA ASN A 86 17.77 -14.39 11.69
C ASN A 86 17.78 -14.55 13.21
N VAL A 87 16.61 -14.77 13.83
CA VAL A 87 16.48 -14.94 15.29
C VAL A 87 16.57 -16.41 15.71
N PHE A 88 16.06 -17.32 14.88
CA PHE A 88 15.99 -18.75 15.19
C PHE A 88 16.91 -19.56 14.27
N SER A 89 18.04 -20.02 14.79
CA SER A 89 19.04 -20.79 14.03
C SER A 89 18.54 -22.13 13.46
N LYS A 90 17.46 -22.68 14.01
CA LYS A 90 16.81 -23.92 13.56
C LYS A 90 15.51 -23.68 12.78
N ALA A 91 15.25 -22.44 12.35
CA ALA A 91 14.12 -22.12 11.51
C ALA A 91 14.46 -22.33 10.04
N ILE A 92 13.51 -22.89 9.30
CA ILE A 92 13.57 -23.02 7.84
C ILE A 92 12.32 -22.39 7.23
N SER A 93 12.45 -21.84 6.03
CA SER A 93 11.35 -21.24 5.29
C SER A 93 11.12 -21.95 3.97
N ILE A 94 9.85 -22.15 3.63
CA ILE A 94 9.39 -22.68 2.36
C ILE A 94 8.54 -21.60 1.70
N SER A 95 8.92 -21.21 0.49
CA SER A 95 8.11 -20.31 -0.33
C SER A 95 7.03 -21.11 -1.06
N MET A 96 5.77 -20.74 -0.87
CA MET A 96 4.65 -21.35 -1.59
C MET A 96 4.71 -21.08 -3.09
N ASP A 97 5.34 -19.97 -3.51
CA ASP A 97 5.53 -19.65 -4.93
C ASP A 97 6.35 -20.74 -5.65
N ASN A 98 7.20 -21.48 -4.92
CA ASN A 98 7.95 -22.60 -5.50
C ASN A 98 7.05 -23.76 -5.96
N TYR A 99 5.84 -23.85 -5.41
CA TYR A 99 4.87 -24.91 -5.68
C TYR A 99 3.91 -24.57 -6.81
N LEU A 100 4.12 -23.46 -7.51
CA LEU A 100 3.40 -23.18 -8.75
C LEU A 100 3.76 -24.23 -9.81
N ASP A 101 2.74 -24.78 -10.45
CA ASP A 101 2.84 -25.72 -11.55
C ASP A 101 2.15 -25.14 -12.78
N THR A 102 2.94 -24.50 -13.64
CA THR A 102 2.48 -23.88 -14.88
C THR A 102 2.28 -24.88 -16.02
N SER A 103 2.57 -26.17 -15.81
CA SER A 103 2.14 -27.22 -16.73
C SER A 103 0.63 -27.45 -16.65
N LYS A 104 0.01 -27.08 -15.52
CA LYS A 104 -1.45 -26.97 -15.42
C LYS A 104 -1.93 -25.82 -16.31
N HIS A 105 -3.08 -26.01 -16.94
CA HIS A 105 -3.63 -25.03 -17.87
C HIS A 105 -3.84 -23.67 -17.18
N VAL A 106 -3.03 -22.68 -17.57
CA VAL A 106 -3.18 -21.29 -17.12
C VAL A 106 -4.36 -20.67 -17.88
N ILE A 107 -5.45 -20.41 -17.18
CA ILE A 107 -6.65 -19.78 -17.73
C ILE A 107 -6.42 -18.27 -17.75
N ASP A 108 -6.63 -17.63 -18.91
CA ASP A 108 -6.57 -16.18 -19.10
C ASP A 108 -5.29 -15.51 -18.57
N GLU A 109 -4.14 -16.19 -18.69
CA GLU A 109 -2.83 -15.72 -18.18
C GLU A 109 -2.82 -15.37 -16.66
N ASN A 110 -3.74 -15.96 -15.89
CA ASN A 110 -3.86 -15.73 -14.46
C ASN A 110 -2.93 -16.66 -13.64
N PHE A 111 -1.70 -16.22 -13.44
CA PHE A 111 -0.69 -16.93 -12.64
C PHE A 111 -0.94 -16.92 -11.13
N ASP A 112 -1.87 -16.09 -10.65
CA ASP A 112 -2.24 -16.02 -9.23
C ASP A 112 -3.40 -16.99 -8.91
N ASP A 113 -3.86 -17.81 -9.86
CA ASP A 113 -4.86 -18.87 -9.61
C ASP A 113 -4.37 -19.91 -8.61
N TYR A 114 -5.10 -20.09 -7.49
CA TYR A 114 -4.73 -21.07 -6.46
C TYR A 114 -4.67 -22.51 -7.00
N ARG A 115 -5.39 -22.83 -8.08
CA ARG A 115 -5.37 -24.15 -8.73
C ARG A 115 -4.04 -24.49 -9.37
N LEU A 116 -3.22 -23.48 -9.69
CA LEU A 116 -1.84 -23.67 -10.16
C LEU A 116 -0.91 -24.11 -9.04
N VAL A 117 -1.28 -23.93 -7.77
CA VAL A 117 -0.52 -24.48 -6.65
C VAL A 117 -0.68 -26.00 -6.63
N ASP A 118 0.45 -26.69 -6.60
CA ASP A 118 0.52 -28.13 -6.37
C ASP A 118 0.37 -28.45 -4.88
N PHE A 119 -0.89 -28.40 -4.42
CA PHE A 119 -1.23 -28.68 -3.03
C PHE A 119 -0.89 -30.10 -2.61
N ASP A 120 -0.88 -31.07 -3.53
CA ASP A 120 -0.61 -32.46 -3.20
C ASP A 120 0.87 -32.66 -2.87
N LEU A 121 1.77 -32.10 -3.71
CA LEU A 121 3.20 -32.07 -3.39
C LEU A 121 3.47 -31.27 -2.10
N LEU A 122 2.85 -30.10 -1.95
CA LEU A 122 3.02 -29.27 -0.76
C LEU A 122 2.56 -29.98 0.52
N LYS A 123 1.38 -30.62 0.52
CA LYS A 123 0.89 -31.41 1.65
C LYS A 123 1.84 -32.55 2.01
N LYS A 124 2.32 -33.28 0.99
CA LYS A 124 3.31 -34.34 1.18
C LYS A 124 4.56 -33.80 1.88
N ASN A 125 5.16 -32.73 1.36
CA ASN A 125 6.37 -32.16 1.94
C ASN A 125 6.13 -31.63 3.37
N LEU A 126 5.01 -30.95 3.62
CA LEU A 126 4.65 -30.47 4.97
C LEU A 126 4.47 -31.62 5.96
N GLN A 127 3.87 -32.73 5.52
CA GLN A 127 3.71 -33.93 6.35
C GLN A 127 5.06 -34.59 6.67
N GLU A 128 5.92 -34.77 5.67
CA GLU A 128 7.27 -35.33 5.85
C GLU A 128 8.08 -34.51 6.86
N LEU A 129 8.05 -33.17 6.75
CA LEU A 129 8.72 -32.27 7.69
C LEU A 129 8.13 -32.35 9.10
N MET A 130 6.81 -32.40 9.22
CA MET A 130 6.14 -32.55 10.52
C MET A 130 6.53 -33.86 11.21
N GLU A 131 6.82 -34.91 10.44
CA GLU A 131 7.34 -36.21 10.90
C GLU A 131 8.86 -36.22 11.11
N GLY A 132 9.56 -35.12 10.86
CA GLY A 132 11.02 -35.00 10.99
C GLY A 132 11.81 -35.69 9.87
N LYS A 133 11.16 -36.02 8.75
CA LYS A 133 11.78 -36.64 7.58
C LYS A 133 12.36 -35.57 6.65
N GLU A 134 13.35 -35.97 5.85
CA GLU A 134 13.83 -35.14 4.75
C GLU A 134 12.78 -35.07 3.64
N THR A 135 12.72 -33.94 2.96
CA THR A 135 11.79 -33.74 1.85
C THR A 135 12.43 -32.95 0.72
N LYS A 136 11.93 -33.13 -0.51
CA LYS A 136 12.39 -32.39 -1.69
C LYS A 136 11.42 -31.29 -2.03
N THR A 137 11.85 -30.04 -1.91
CA THR A 137 11.05 -28.87 -2.26
C THR A 137 11.48 -28.35 -3.64
N PRO A 138 10.52 -27.96 -4.51
CA PRO A 138 10.85 -27.39 -5.81
C PRO A 138 11.49 -26.00 -5.67
N LEU A 139 12.19 -25.58 -6.72
CA LEU A 139 12.69 -24.22 -6.92
C LEU A 139 12.08 -23.65 -8.21
N TYR A 140 11.54 -22.43 -8.14
CA TYR A 140 10.80 -21.80 -9.24
C TYR A 140 11.53 -20.59 -9.81
N ASP A 141 11.56 -20.48 -11.14
CA ASP A 141 12.12 -19.35 -11.88
C ASP A 141 10.99 -18.52 -12.47
N PHE A 142 10.74 -17.34 -11.90
CA PHE A 142 9.70 -16.41 -12.34
C PHE A 142 9.92 -15.84 -13.74
N ARG A 143 11.16 -15.84 -14.26
CA ARG A 143 11.43 -15.36 -15.63
C ARG A 143 11.08 -16.44 -16.65
N LYS A 144 11.33 -17.71 -16.30
CA LYS A 144 10.99 -18.87 -17.13
C LYS A 144 9.57 -19.37 -16.90
N SER A 145 8.86 -18.82 -15.90
CA SER A 145 7.53 -19.25 -15.47
C SER A 145 7.45 -20.76 -15.25
N GLY A 146 8.40 -21.34 -14.51
CA GLY A 146 8.44 -22.78 -14.27
C GLY A 146 9.43 -23.23 -13.19
N ARG A 147 9.24 -24.47 -12.72
CA ARG A 147 10.17 -25.14 -11.79
C ARG A 147 11.43 -25.55 -12.53
N TYR A 148 12.60 -25.32 -11.94
CA TYR A 148 13.89 -25.63 -12.59
C TYR A 148 14.79 -26.60 -11.81
N ALA A 149 14.53 -26.79 -10.52
CA ALA A 149 15.32 -27.67 -9.66
C ALA A 149 14.52 -28.10 -8.42
N TYR A 150 15.13 -28.97 -7.62
CA TYR A 150 14.65 -29.33 -6.29
C TYR A 150 15.81 -29.20 -5.29
N GLU A 151 15.49 -28.80 -4.07
CA GLU A 151 16.41 -28.84 -2.94
C GLU A 151 15.90 -29.83 -1.89
N THR A 152 16.82 -30.50 -1.20
CA THR A 152 16.46 -31.36 -0.07
C THR A 152 16.56 -30.54 1.20
N ILE A 153 15.47 -30.49 1.95
CA ILE A 153 15.41 -29.85 3.26
C ILE A 153 15.09 -30.88 4.33
N SER A 154 15.63 -30.67 5.52
CA SER A 154 15.34 -31.49 6.69
C SER A 154 15.22 -30.62 7.93
N CYS A 155 14.42 -31.05 8.89
CA CYS A 155 14.24 -30.36 10.15
C CYS A 155 14.22 -31.37 11.30
N LYS A 156 14.73 -30.94 12.45
CA LYS A 156 14.77 -31.76 13.67
C LYS A 156 13.61 -31.36 14.59
N PRO A 157 13.21 -32.23 15.54
CA PRO A 157 12.34 -31.79 16.64
C PRO A 157 12.84 -30.49 17.28
N GLY A 158 11.92 -29.56 17.56
CA GLY A 158 12.24 -28.22 18.05
C GLY A 158 12.66 -27.20 16.99
N SER A 159 12.75 -27.57 15.70
CA SER A 159 12.86 -26.61 14.59
C SER A 159 11.56 -25.80 14.41
N ILE A 160 11.64 -24.71 13.65
CA ILE A 160 10.48 -23.95 13.18
C ILE A 160 10.42 -24.09 11.66
N VAL A 161 9.28 -24.50 11.11
CA VAL A 161 9.06 -24.58 9.66
C VAL A 161 8.04 -23.51 9.29
N ILE A 162 8.46 -22.56 8.47
CA ILE A 162 7.64 -21.43 8.04
C ILE A 162 7.22 -21.65 6.59
N LEU A 163 5.92 -21.80 6.32
CA LEU A 163 5.38 -21.65 4.96
C LEU A 163 4.98 -20.19 4.76
N GLU A 164 5.60 -19.54 3.78
CA GLU A 164 5.24 -18.19 3.37
C GLU A 164 4.57 -18.21 1.99
N GLY A 165 3.43 -17.52 1.85
CA GLY A 165 2.76 -17.43 0.55
C GLY A 165 1.39 -16.77 0.60
N ILE A 166 0.92 -16.29 -0.56
CA ILE A 166 -0.40 -15.65 -0.65
C ILE A 166 -1.55 -16.59 -0.24
N TYR A 167 -1.39 -17.90 -0.45
CA TYR A 167 -2.38 -18.93 -0.09
C TYR A 167 -1.96 -19.78 1.13
N ALA A 168 -1.01 -19.35 1.95
CA ALA A 168 -0.52 -20.17 3.07
C ALA A 168 -1.61 -20.51 4.13
N LEU A 169 -2.73 -19.76 4.16
CA LEU A 169 -3.90 -20.03 5.01
C LEU A 169 -5.09 -20.68 4.26
N HIS A 170 -4.87 -21.18 3.04
CA HIS A 170 -5.87 -21.89 2.27
C HIS A 170 -6.34 -23.17 2.98
N ASP A 171 -7.62 -23.51 2.84
CA ASP A 171 -8.25 -24.63 3.57
C ASP A 171 -7.58 -25.99 3.36
N HIS A 172 -7.03 -26.22 2.16
CA HIS A 172 -6.26 -27.40 1.80
C HIS A 172 -5.07 -27.68 2.73
N ILE A 173 -4.44 -26.66 3.33
CA ILE A 173 -3.19 -26.82 4.09
C ILE A 173 -3.22 -26.16 5.46
N ARG A 174 -4.19 -25.28 5.76
CA ARG A 174 -4.19 -24.48 6.99
C ARG A 174 -4.16 -25.31 8.29
N ASP A 175 -4.59 -26.57 8.24
CA ASP A 175 -4.66 -27.45 9.41
C ASP A 175 -3.32 -28.14 9.74
N PHE A 176 -2.27 -27.88 8.95
CA PHE A 176 -0.88 -28.28 9.24
C PHE A 176 -0.18 -27.31 10.20
N PHE A 177 -0.70 -26.10 10.40
CA PHE A 177 0.02 -25.03 11.12
C PHE A 177 -0.44 -24.87 12.57
N ASP A 178 0.53 -24.77 13.47
CA ASP A 178 0.36 -24.43 14.89
C ASP A 178 0.08 -22.94 15.09
N PHE A 179 0.64 -22.10 14.20
CA PHE A 179 0.47 -20.66 14.24
C PHE A 179 0.26 -20.06 12.84
N LYS A 180 -0.76 -19.22 12.71
CA LYS A 180 -1.25 -18.64 11.47
C LYS A 180 -1.18 -17.14 11.58
N VAL A 181 -0.35 -16.55 10.74
CA VAL A 181 -0.09 -15.11 10.69
C VAL A 181 -0.59 -14.57 9.37
N PHE A 182 -1.29 -13.44 9.41
CA PHE A 182 -1.67 -12.71 8.21
C PHE A 182 -1.09 -11.30 8.26
N ILE A 183 -0.44 -10.88 7.17
CA ILE A 183 0.16 -9.56 7.04
C ILE A 183 -0.53 -8.79 5.93
N SER A 184 -0.98 -7.57 6.22
CA SER A 184 -1.59 -6.63 5.27
C SER A 184 -0.83 -5.31 5.27
N GLY A 185 -0.65 -4.67 4.11
CA GLY A 185 -0.10 -3.31 4.03
C GLY A 185 -1.15 -2.22 3.75
N GLY A 186 -2.40 -2.66 3.51
CA GLY A 186 -3.44 -1.85 2.88
C GLY A 186 -3.38 -2.01 1.36
N VAL A 187 -4.55 -2.08 0.71
CA VAL A 187 -4.65 -2.40 -0.74
C VAL A 187 -3.83 -1.42 -1.58
N HIS A 188 -3.79 -0.16 -1.15
CA HIS A 188 -3.07 0.92 -1.80
C HIS A 188 -1.54 0.72 -1.84
N TYR A 189 -0.93 0.38 -0.70
CA TYR A 189 0.53 0.26 -0.59
C TYR A 189 1.04 -1.09 -1.11
N ASP A 190 0.24 -2.14 -0.94
CA ASP A 190 0.53 -3.47 -1.49
C ASP A 190 0.56 -3.45 -3.03
N LEU A 191 -0.34 -2.67 -3.66
CA LEU A 191 -0.35 -2.41 -5.11
C LEU A 191 0.96 -1.77 -5.59
N VAL A 192 1.40 -0.68 -4.96
CA VAL A 192 2.63 0.04 -5.37
C VAL A 192 3.85 -0.89 -5.28
N LYS A 193 4.00 -1.61 -4.16
CA LYS A 193 5.12 -2.54 -3.99
C LYS A 193 5.10 -3.69 -4.99
N ARG A 194 3.93 -4.21 -5.34
CA ARG A 194 3.81 -5.26 -6.35
C ARG A 194 4.31 -4.74 -7.70
N ILE A 195 3.89 -3.55 -8.12
CA ILE A 195 4.35 -2.93 -9.36
C ILE A 195 5.88 -2.80 -9.37
N GLU A 196 6.47 -2.23 -8.33
CA GLU A 196 7.94 -2.07 -8.23
C GLU A 196 8.68 -3.42 -8.28
N ARG A 197 8.14 -4.41 -7.57
CA ARG A 197 8.73 -5.76 -7.53
C ARG A 197 8.64 -6.47 -8.88
N ASP A 198 7.53 -6.35 -9.60
CA ASP A 198 7.35 -7.05 -10.87
C ASP A 198 8.22 -6.42 -11.96
N ILE A 199 8.37 -5.09 -11.97
CA ILE A 199 9.35 -4.37 -12.81
C ILE A 199 10.77 -4.90 -12.55
N SER A 200 11.18 -5.01 -11.28
CA SER A 200 12.54 -5.45 -10.93
C SER A 200 12.81 -6.94 -11.18
N ARG A 201 11.83 -7.82 -10.97
CA ARG A 201 12.02 -9.29 -11.06
C ARG A 201 11.84 -9.83 -12.48
N THR A 202 10.83 -9.33 -13.19
CA THR A 202 10.39 -9.89 -14.48
C THR A 202 10.66 -8.97 -15.68
N GLY A 203 11.04 -7.71 -15.44
CA GLY A 203 11.26 -6.73 -16.51
C GLY A 203 9.98 -6.18 -17.14
N GLN A 204 8.81 -6.47 -16.55
CA GLN A 204 7.53 -5.93 -16.99
C GLN A 204 7.51 -4.40 -16.97
N THR A 205 6.73 -3.81 -17.88
CA THR A 205 6.45 -2.38 -17.83
C THR A 205 5.42 -2.07 -16.73
N PRO A 206 5.44 -0.85 -16.15
CA PRO A 206 4.45 -0.48 -15.14
C PRO A 206 3.00 -0.60 -15.62
N LYS A 207 2.76 -0.40 -16.92
CA LYS A 207 1.44 -0.52 -17.54
C LYS A 207 0.94 -1.96 -17.50
N GLU A 208 1.78 -2.91 -17.89
CA GLU A 208 1.46 -4.35 -17.87
C GLU A 208 1.21 -4.81 -16.44
N SER A 209 2.11 -4.45 -15.52
CA SER A 209 1.96 -4.83 -14.11
C SER A 209 0.70 -4.24 -13.49
N PHE A 210 0.36 -2.97 -13.78
CA PHE A 210 -0.89 -2.39 -13.28
C PHE A 210 -2.12 -3.15 -13.81
N GLN A 211 -2.13 -3.43 -15.12
CA GLN A 211 -3.23 -4.13 -15.76
C GLN A 211 -3.43 -5.52 -15.16
N GLN A 212 -2.35 -6.30 -15.04
CA GLN A 212 -2.36 -7.62 -14.41
C GLN A 212 -2.90 -7.53 -12.98
N ILE A 213 -2.44 -6.56 -12.19
CA ILE A 213 -2.89 -6.45 -10.80
C ILE A 213 -4.40 -6.19 -10.70
N THR A 214 -4.91 -5.30 -11.55
CA THR A 214 -6.34 -4.98 -11.54
C THR A 214 -7.21 -6.08 -12.12
N GLU A 215 -6.75 -6.77 -13.16
CA GLU A 215 -7.58 -7.70 -13.94
C GLU A 215 -7.50 -9.14 -13.41
N THR A 216 -6.38 -9.56 -12.81
CA THR A 216 -6.19 -10.95 -12.33
C THR A 216 -5.85 -11.04 -10.85
N VAL A 217 -4.81 -10.34 -10.38
CA VAL A 217 -4.27 -10.51 -9.01
C VAL A 217 -5.30 -10.16 -7.94
N TYR A 218 -5.98 -9.02 -8.08
CA TYR A 218 -6.91 -8.59 -7.05
C TYR A 218 -8.21 -9.39 -6.99
N PRO A 219 -8.88 -9.74 -8.11
CA PRO A 219 -10.00 -10.68 -8.06
C PRO A 219 -9.64 -11.97 -7.31
N MET A 220 -8.44 -12.51 -7.57
CA MET A 220 -7.92 -13.68 -6.86
C MET A 220 -7.70 -13.41 -5.36
N TYR A 221 -7.13 -12.26 -5.01
CA TYR A 221 -6.98 -11.83 -3.62
C TYR A 221 -8.33 -11.79 -2.88
N LYS A 222 -9.35 -11.11 -3.44
CA LYS A 222 -10.66 -10.97 -2.80
C LYS A 222 -11.38 -12.31 -2.67
N ALA A 223 -11.29 -13.16 -3.69
CA ALA A 223 -11.98 -14.44 -3.68
C ALA A 223 -11.33 -15.47 -2.76
N PHE A 224 -10.00 -15.52 -2.68
CA PHE A 224 -9.30 -16.66 -2.10
C PHE A 224 -8.25 -16.32 -1.04
N VAL A 225 -7.76 -15.08 -0.94
CA VAL A 225 -6.76 -14.68 0.06
C VAL A 225 -7.40 -13.92 1.23
N GLU A 226 -8.13 -12.84 0.95
CA GLU A 226 -8.77 -12.01 1.97
C GLU A 226 -9.70 -12.79 2.91
N PRO A 227 -10.55 -13.73 2.44
CA PRO A 227 -11.43 -14.49 3.33
C PRO A 227 -10.66 -15.37 4.33
N THR A 228 -9.36 -15.63 4.10
CA THR A 228 -8.52 -16.44 4.98
C THR A 228 -8.03 -15.67 6.21
N ILE A 229 -8.13 -14.33 6.22
CA ILE A 229 -7.76 -13.46 7.36
C ILE A 229 -8.43 -13.94 8.65
N LYS A 230 -9.67 -14.43 8.58
CA LYS A 230 -10.42 -14.89 9.75
C LYS A 230 -9.76 -16.08 10.47
N TYR A 231 -8.94 -16.86 9.78
CA TYR A 231 -8.21 -18.00 10.33
C TYR A 231 -6.86 -17.63 10.97
N ALA A 232 -6.39 -16.41 10.76
CA ALA A 232 -5.15 -15.94 11.37
C ALA A 232 -5.35 -15.71 12.88
N GLN A 233 -4.40 -16.20 13.67
CA GLN A 233 -4.33 -15.91 15.10
C GLN A 233 -3.63 -14.57 15.34
N LEU A 234 -2.62 -14.23 14.53
CA LEU A 234 -1.93 -12.94 14.58
C LEU A 234 -2.12 -12.19 13.26
N LYS A 235 -2.65 -10.97 13.35
CA LYS A 235 -2.77 -10.05 12.21
C LYS A 235 -1.76 -8.93 12.36
N ILE A 236 -0.98 -8.69 11.31
CA ILE A 236 0.05 -7.65 11.29
C ILE A 236 -0.24 -6.64 10.18
N ARG A 237 -0.16 -5.34 10.49
CA ARG A 237 -0.32 -4.24 9.55
C ARG A 237 1.02 -3.58 9.24
N ASN A 238 1.38 -3.56 7.97
CA ASN A 238 2.62 -2.99 7.45
C ASN A 238 2.36 -1.63 6.78
N ARG A 239 2.46 -0.54 7.53
CA ARG A 239 2.34 0.84 7.01
C ARG A 239 3.60 1.32 6.28
N PHE A 240 4.16 0.49 5.41
CA PHE A 240 5.29 0.91 4.60
C PHE A 240 4.85 2.01 3.63
N ASN A 241 5.61 3.10 3.63
CA ASN A 241 5.40 4.20 2.72
C ASN A 241 6.41 4.12 1.55
N PRO A 242 5.99 3.75 0.32
CA PRO A 242 6.89 3.62 -0.83
C PRO A 242 7.60 4.93 -1.19
N PHE A 243 7.06 6.08 -0.79
CA PHE A 243 7.68 7.38 -1.05
C PHE A 243 8.88 7.68 -0.17
N THR A 244 9.00 7.06 1.01
CA THR A 244 10.20 7.26 1.86
C THR A 244 11.47 6.71 1.22
N ALA A 245 11.36 5.75 0.28
CA ALA A 245 12.49 5.14 -0.41
C ALA A 245 12.82 5.79 -1.78
N LEU A 246 12.02 6.75 -2.27
CA LEU A 246 12.17 7.37 -3.60
C LEU A 246 12.61 8.83 -3.47
N LEU A 247 13.85 9.11 -3.84
CA LEU A 247 14.60 10.32 -3.44
C LEU A 247 14.42 11.59 -4.31
N ASN A 248 13.30 11.77 -5.01
CA ASN A 248 13.13 12.94 -5.91
C ASN A 248 11.90 13.80 -5.56
N PRO A 249 11.99 14.64 -4.50
CA PRO A 249 10.90 15.55 -4.15
C PRO A 249 10.73 16.67 -5.19
N ILE A 250 9.48 16.93 -5.58
CA ILE A 250 9.13 18.16 -6.31
C ILE A 250 8.75 19.21 -5.27
N TYR A 251 9.51 20.31 -5.24
CA TYR A 251 9.18 21.49 -4.44
C TYR A 251 8.19 22.35 -5.21
N SER A 252 7.14 22.80 -4.56
CA SER A 252 6.20 23.71 -5.19
C SER A 252 5.61 24.75 -4.23
N ILE A 253 5.38 25.95 -4.76
CA ILE A 253 4.67 27.03 -4.10
C ILE A 253 3.45 27.38 -4.95
N LYS A 254 2.30 27.55 -4.31
CA LYS A 254 1.03 27.87 -4.94
C LYS A 254 0.52 29.22 -4.46
N SER A 255 -0.09 30.00 -5.35
CA SER A 255 -0.79 31.24 -4.99
C SER A 255 -2.05 31.38 -5.85
N ASP A 256 -3.05 32.11 -5.39
CA ASP A 256 -4.19 32.57 -6.21
C ASP A 256 -4.00 34.01 -6.71
N THR A 257 -2.82 34.60 -6.48
CA THR A 257 -2.45 35.90 -7.03
C THR A 257 -2.31 35.81 -8.55
N LEU A 258 -3.03 36.68 -9.27
CA LEU A 258 -2.93 36.78 -10.73
C LEU A 258 -1.62 37.47 -11.12
N ILE A 259 -0.90 36.88 -12.06
CA ILE A 259 0.36 37.40 -12.59
C ILE A 259 0.31 37.41 -14.11
N GLU A 260 0.82 38.48 -14.72
CA GLU A 260 0.96 38.62 -16.17
C GLU A 260 1.95 37.59 -16.74
N LYS A 261 1.66 37.07 -17.94
CA LYS A 261 2.46 35.99 -18.55
C LYS A 261 3.87 36.48 -18.90
N GLU A 262 4.00 37.75 -19.20
CA GLU A 262 5.20 38.48 -19.55
C GLU A 262 6.19 38.44 -18.39
N LYS A 263 5.70 38.61 -17.15
CA LYS A 263 6.53 38.47 -15.94
C LYS A 263 7.03 37.03 -15.77
N ILE A 264 6.19 36.03 -16.08
CA ILE A 264 6.57 34.61 -16.03
C ILE A 264 7.63 34.29 -17.09
N LYS A 265 7.45 34.76 -18.33
CA LYS A 265 8.42 34.57 -19.41
C LYS A 265 9.77 35.20 -19.08
N LYS A 266 9.76 36.44 -18.61
CA LYS A 266 10.99 37.15 -18.20
C LYS A 266 11.74 36.40 -17.10
N LEU A 267 11.03 35.90 -16.09
CA LEU A 267 11.62 35.12 -15.00
C LEU A 267 12.26 33.82 -15.50
N LEU A 268 11.62 33.14 -16.44
CA LEU A 268 12.12 31.88 -17.00
C LEU A 268 13.12 32.06 -18.14
N GLY A 269 13.42 33.29 -18.55
CA GLY A 269 14.28 33.59 -19.71
C GLY A 269 13.67 33.16 -21.06
N LEU A 270 12.35 33.10 -21.16
CA LEU A 270 11.65 32.65 -22.37
C LEU A 270 11.44 33.79 -23.36
N LYS A 271 11.51 33.47 -24.65
CA LYS A 271 11.21 34.42 -25.73
C LYS A 271 9.72 34.76 -25.79
N ASP A 272 9.39 35.96 -26.22
CA ASP A 272 8.01 36.48 -26.16
C ASP A 272 6.99 35.67 -26.97
N TYR A 273 7.41 35.04 -28.06
CA TYR A 273 6.55 34.19 -28.88
C TYR A 273 6.20 32.82 -28.23
N MET A 274 6.85 32.44 -27.12
CA MET A 274 6.57 31.17 -26.45
C MET A 274 5.28 31.25 -25.62
N GLY A 275 4.19 30.65 -26.12
CA GLY A 275 2.83 30.77 -25.55
C GLY A 275 2.49 29.91 -24.32
N GLY A 276 3.47 29.19 -23.76
CA GLY A 276 3.27 28.17 -22.72
C GLY A 276 2.50 26.95 -23.26
N ARG A 277 2.81 25.76 -22.76
CA ARG A 277 2.12 24.53 -23.14
C ARG A 277 0.71 24.53 -22.54
N LEU A 278 -0.32 24.49 -23.38
CA LEU A 278 -1.71 24.39 -22.93
C LEU A 278 -2.13 22.92 -22.84
N GLN A 279 -2.70 22.53 -21.71
CA GLN A 279 -3.23 21.20 -21.46
C GLN A 279 -4.58 21.29 -20.76
N GLN A 280 -5.39 20.26 -20.94
CA GLN A 280 -6.67 20.09 -20.25
C GLN A 280 -6.65 18.76 -19.54
N TYR A 281 -7.04 18.76 -18.27
CA TYR A 281 -6.98 17.60 -17.40
C TYR A 281 -8.33 17.31 -16.77
N ASN A 282 -8.69 16.02 -16.75
CA ASN A 282 -9.69 15.49 -15.85
C ASN A 282 -8.96 14.69 -14.78
N ASP A 283 -8.89 15.24 -13.57
CA ASP A 283 -8.28 14.60 -12.40
C ASP A 283 -9.38 13.92 -11.60
N ILE A 284 -9.37 12.59 -11.57
CA ILE A 284 -10.29 11.74 -10.80
C ILE A 284 -9.54 11.32 -9.53
N TYR A 285 -10.10 11.64 -8.37
CA TYR A 285 -9.56 11.29 -7.08
C TYR A 285 -10.31 10.08 -6.55
N LEU A 286 -9.59 8.97 -6.44
CA LEU A 286 -10.09 7.68 -6.00
C LEU A 286 -9.66 7.43 -4.57
N ARG A 287 -10.63 7.36 -3.66
CA ARG A 287 -10.38 6.92 -2.29
C ARG A 287 -10.14 5.42 -2.36
N PRO A 288 -9.08 4.90 -1.72
CA PRO A 288 -8.94 3.45 -1.58
C PRO A 288 -10.21 2.87 -0.97
N PRO A 289 -10.54 1.58 -1.26
CA PRO A 289 -11.48 0.89 -0.39
C PRO A 289 -11.02 1.19 1.02
N SER A 290 -11.96 1.54 1.90
CA SER A 290 -11.66 1.57 3.33
C SER A 290 -10.92 0.27 3.59
N ASP A 291 -9.62 0.36 3.93
CA ASP A 291 -8.96 -0.77 4.55
C ASP A 291 -9.96 -1.22 5.63
N LEU A 292 -9.99 -2.51 5.90
CA LEU A 292 -10.47 -3.17 7.12
C LEU A 292 -10.77 -2.30 8.40
N GLU A 293 -10.24 -1.09 8.55
CA GLU A 293 -10.72 0.02 9.40
C GLU A 293 -12.24 0.11 9.59
N GLU A 294 -13.09 0.13 8.55
CA GLU A 294 -14.54 0.34 8.79
C GLU A 294 -15.26 -0.90 9.36
N GLU A 295 -14.87 -2.11 8.95
CA GLU A 295 -15.41 -3.35 9.54
C GLU A 295 -14.83 -3.62 10.95
N PHE A 296 -13.60 -3.18 11.24
CA PHE A 296 -12.95 -3.38 12.56
C PHE A 296 -13.25 -2.27 13.59
N GLU A 297 -13.54 -1.05 13.17
CA GLU A 297 -13.98 0.03 14.07
C GLU A 297 -15.44 -0.15 14.52
N GLN A 298 -16.30 -0.76 13.68
CA GLN A 298 -17.69 -1.04 14.07
C GLN A 298 -17.80 -2.13 15.15
N GLU A 299 -16.88 -3.10 15.22
CA GLU A 299 -16.86 -4.08 16.32
C GLU A 299 -16.28 -3.52 17.64
N THR A 300 -15.51 -2.42 17.58
CA THR A 300 -14.82 -1.84 18.76
C THR A 300 -15.49 -0.59 19.31
N SER A 301 -16.41 0.04 18.57
CA SER A 301 -17.16 1.21 19.00
C SER A 301 -18.54 0.83 19.56
N GLY A 302 -18.53 0.21 20.74
CA GLY A 302 -19.68 0.23 21.61
C GLY A 302 -19.94 1.66 22.10
N SER A 303 -21.08 2.22 21.70
CA SER A 303 -21.81 3.34 22.33
C SER A 303 -20.97 4.44 22.98
N GLU A 304 -20.52 5.45 22.22
CA GLU A 304 -20.29 6.79 22.76
C GLU A 304 -20.41 7.85 21.65
N SER A 305 -21.04 8.97 21.97
CA SER A 305 -21.61 9.94 21.05
C SER A 305 -20.61 10.71 20.19
N SER A 306 -21.00 10.84 18.93
CA SER A 306 -20.44 11.52 17.77
C SER A 306 -20.38 13.05 17.86
N SER A 307 -19.23 13.63 17.48
CA SER A 307 -19.13 14.71 16.47
C SER A 307 -17.69 15.24 16.32
N GLU A 308 -16.90 15.27 17.40
CA GLU A 308 -15.58 15.93 17.38
C GLU A 308 -14.43 14.99 16.96
N LYS A 309 -14.51 13.69 17.27
CA LYS A 309 -13.51 12.69 16.82
C LYS A 309 -13.57 12.41 15.31
N GLU A 310 -14.72 12.62 14.67
CA GLU A 310 -14.88 12.39 13.23
C GLU A 310 -14.17 13.46 12.38
N GLU A 311 -14.09 14.72 12.84
CA GLU A 311 -13.44 15.80 12.09
C GLU A 311 -11.90 15.71 12.11
N GLU A 312 -11.31 15.27 13.23
CA GLU A 312 -9.85 15.06 13.32
C GLU A 312 -9.42 13.82 12.53
N ASN A 313 -10.20 12.73 12.58
CA ASN A 313 -9.98 11.54 11.76
C ASN A 313 -10.12 11.80 10.25
N ASN A 314 -11.00 12.71 9.83
CA ASN A 314 -11.19 13.03 8.41
C ASN A 314 -9.98 13.75 7.78
N LYS A 315 -9.20 14.52 8.56
CA LYS A 315 -8.01 15.23 8.04
C LYS A 315 -6.83 14.30 7.76
N ASP A 316 -6.69 13.20 8.50
CA ASP A 316 -5.68 12.19 8.18
C ASP A 316 -6.13 11.24 7.06
N LYS A 317 -7.44 11.01 6.90
CA LYS A 317 -8.02 10.31 5.74
C LYS A 317 -7.79 11.05 4.41
N ILE A 318 -7.44 12.35 4.45
CA ILE A 318 -7.18 13.17 3.25
C ILE A 318 -5.90 12.76 2.48
N LYS A 319 -5.09 11.84 3.01
CA LYS A 319 -3.73 11.61 2.49
C LYS A 319 -3.55 10.38 1.59
N ASP A 320 -4.57 9.53 1.44
CA ASP A 320 -4.42 8.22 0.78
C ASP A 320 -5.06 8.11 -0.62
N TRP A 321 -5.49 9.21 -1.24
CA TRP A 321 -6.08 9.16 -2.59
C TRP A 321 -5.09 8.77 -3.68
N ILE A 322 -5.58 7.96 -4.61
CA ILE A 322 -4.98 7.81 -5.94
C ILE A 322 -5.58 8.88 -6.85
N ARG A 323 -4.72 9.62 -7.56
CA ARG A 323 -5.18 10.50 -8.64
C ARG A 323 -5.03 9.79 -9.98
N VAL A 324 -6.13 9.55 -10.66
CA VAL A 324 -6.14 9.18 -12.08
C VAL A 324 -6.31 10.44 -12.92
N ARG A 325 -5.27 10.80 -13.66
CA ARG A 325 -5.25 11.97 -14.54
C ARG A 325 -5.46 11.55 -15.97
N ASN A 326 -6.46 12.12 -16.63
CA ASN A 326 -6.60 12.08 -18.08
C ASN A 326 -6.15 13.43 -18.67
N ASN A 327 -5.20 13.42 -19.62
CA ASN A 327 -4.93 14.56 -20.49
C ASN A 327 -5.86 14.53 -21.69
N VAL A 328 -6.87 15.40 -21.69
CA VAL A 328 -7.98 15.41 -22.65
C VAL A 328 -7.49 15.56 -24.09
N LEU A 329 -6.41 16.31 -24.31
CA LEU A 329 -5.91 16.56 -25.66
C LEU A 329 -5.14 15.35 -26.23
N SER A 330 -4.44 14.60 -25.39
CA SER A 330 -3.67 13.43 -25.85
C SER A 330 -4.42 12.11 -25.63
N GLY A 331 -5.52 12.10 -24.89
CA GLY A 331 -6.25 10.89 -24.50
C GLY A 331 -5.52 10.00 -23.49
N ASN A 332 -4.35 10.43 -22.99
CA ASN A 332 -3.50 9.60 -22.13
C ASN A 332 -3.99 9.62 -20.69
N TYR A 333 -4.01 8.44 -20.07
CA TYR A 333 -4.28 8.27 -18.65
C TYR A 333 -2.99 8.01 -17.87
N GLU A 334 -2.91 8.59 -16.68
CA GLU A 334 -1.80 8.43 -15.77
C GLU A 334 -2.34 8.22 -14.35
N VAL A 335 -1.95 7.13 -13.70
CA VAL A 335 -2.19 6.92 -12.28
C VAL A 335 -1.07 7.58 -11.51
N GLN A 336 -1.42 8.38 -10.50
CA GLN A 336 -0.47 9.10 -9.67
C GLN A 336 -0.72 8.78 -8.20
N PHE A 337 0.32 8.25 -7.58
CA PHE A 337 0.40 8.10 -6.14
C PHE A 337 1.27 9.24 -5.63
N SER A 338 0.82 9.99 -4.63
CA SER A 338 1.59 11.10 -4.09
C SER A 338 1.25 11.37 -2.65
N GLN A 339 2.26 11.69 -1.86
CA GLN A 339 2.07 12.24 -0.52
C GLN A 339 2.49 13.70 -0.51
N VAL A 340 1.68 14.55 0.13
CA VAL A 340 2.00 15.96 0.27
C VAL A 340 2.60 16.19 1.65
N LEU A 341 3.81 16.73 1.67
CA LEU A 341 4.47 17.22 2.88
C LEU A 341 4.47 18.75 2.84
N HIS A 342 4.25 19.35 4.00
CA HIS A 342 4.17 20.81 4.15
C HIS A 342 5.39 21.28 4.94
N GLN A 343 6.08 22.30 4.41
CA GLN A 343 7.14 22.99 5.12
C GLN A 343 7.15 24.46 4.73
N ASP A 344 6.85 25.35 5.68
CA ASP A 344 6.68 26.78 5.42
C ASP A 344 5.64 27.02 4.31
N ASP A 345 5.99 27.77 3.26
CA ASP A 345 5.16 27.96 2.06
C ASP A 345 5.24 26.79 1.05
N PHE A 346 6.10 25.80 1.28
CA PHE A 346 6.36 24.74 0.32
C PHE A 346 5.42 23.55 0.50
N LEU A 347 4.93 23.10 -0.65
CA LEU A 347 4.42 21.75 -0.87
C LEU A 347 5.54 20.91 -1.44
N ILE A 348 5.97 19.90 -0.69
CA ILE A 348 6.94 18.90 -1.12
C ILE A 348 6.15 17.65 -1.48
N THR A 349 6.17 17.28 -2.76
CA THR A 349 5.34 16.18 -3.27
C THR A 349 6.21 15.09 -3.91
N PRO A 350 6.68 14.10 -3.13
CA PRO A 350 7.09 12.83 -3.71
C PRO A 350 5.89 12.20 -4.45
N SER A 351 6.13 11.74 -5.68
CA SER A 351 5.06 11.12 -6.48
C SER A 351 5.59 10.02 -7.38
N LEU A 352 4.81 8.95 -7.49
CA LEU A 352 4.95 7.90 -8.48
C LEU A 352 3.88 8.09 -9.56
N LYS A 353 4.28 7.95 -10.81
CA LYS A 353 3.40 8.17 -11.96
C LYS A 353 3.55 7.02 -12.94
N PHE A 354 2.42 6.45 -13.33
CA PHE A 354 2.38 5.33 -14.26
C PHE A 354 1.42 5.66 -15.39
N ALA A 355 1.91 5.61 -16.63
CA ALA A 355 1.05 5.68 -17.80
C ALA A 355 0.18 4.41 -17.86
N VAL A 356 -1.14 4.59 -17.98
CA VAL A 356 -2.11 3.49 -17.92
C VAL A 356 -3.11 3.56 -19.07
N SER A 357 -3.84 2.46 -19.28
CA SER A 357 -5.02 2.43 -20.17
C SER A 357 -6.29 2.90 -19.43
N VAL A 358 -7.36 3.21 -20.18
CA VAL A 358 -8.66 3.56 -19.59
C VAL A 358 -9.28 2.43 -18.76
N LYS A 359 -8.96 1.17 -19.09
CA LYS A 359 -9.46 -0.03 -18.38
C LYS A 359 -9.06 -0.04 -16.91
N ILE A 360 -7.90 0.54 -16.60
CA ILE A 360 -7.36 0.63 -15.24
C ILE A 360 -8.31 1.34 -14.28
N LEU A 361 -9.02 2.39 -14.74
CA LEU A 361 -9.99 3.06 -13.88
C LEU A 361 -11.11 2.10 -13.48
N SER A 362 -11.65 1.32 -14.44
CA SER A 362 -12.64 0.28 -14.15
C SER A 362 -12.09 -0.76 -13.17
N GLY A 363 -10.85 -1.19 -13.39
CA GLY A 363 -10.13 -2.10 -12.50
C GLY A 363 -10.09 -1.58 -11.07
N LEU A 364 -9.61 -0.35 -10.85
CA LEU A 364 -9.56 0.32 -9.55
C LEU A 364 -10.93 0.38 -8.85
N LEU A 365 -12.00 0.71 -9.58
CA LEU A 365 -13.35 0.72 -9.03
C LEU A 365 -13.80 -0.69 -8.62
N SER A 366 -13.50 -1.71 -9.41
CA SER A 366 -13.69 -3.11 -9.02
C SER A 366 -12.84 -3.50 -7.81
N LEU A 367 -11.70 -2.81 -7.58
CA LEU A 367 -10.92 -2.96 -6.34
C LEU A 367 -11.58 -2.31 -5.11
N GLY A 368 -12.80 -1.81 -5.23
CA GLY A 368 -13.51 -1.11 -4.16
C GLY A 368 -13.06 0.33 -3.96
N TYR A 369 -12.24 0.89 -4.87
CA TYR A 369 -11.97 2.33 -4.82
C TYR A 369 -13.24 3.10 -5.13
N THR A 370 -13.47 4.18 -4.39
CA THR A 370 -14.62 5.04 -4.59
C THR A 370 -14.18 6.39 -5.17
N ILE A 371 -14.98 6.95 -6.08
CA ILE A 371 -14.70 8.27 -6.65
C ILE A 371 -15.19 9.33 -5.67
N ASP A 372 -14.27 10.12 -5.14
CA ASP A 372 -14.61 11.22 -4.23
C ASP A 372 -14.77 12.55 -4.94
N ALA A 373 -13.92 12.79 -5.93
CA ALA A 373 -13.94 14.04 -6.68
C ALA A 373 -13.48 13.81 -8.11
N THR A 374 -14.13 14.52 -9.03
CA THR A 374 -13.63 14.70 -10.39
C THR A 374 -13.45 16.18 -10.64
N ILE A 375 -12.20 16.60 -10.87
CA ILE A 375 -11.80 18.00 -11.01
C ILE A 375 -11.31 18.23 -12.44
N LYS A 376 -11.93 19.18 -13.14
CA LYS A 376 -11.57 19.57 -14.52
C LYS A 376 -10.72 20.83 -14.45
N ARG A 377 -9.53 20.77 -15.05
CA ARG A 377 -8.53 21.84 -14.97
C ARG A 377 -7.95 22.16 -16.34
N LYS A 378 -7.87 23.44 -16.67
CA LYS A 378 -7.04 23.96 -17.77
C LYS A 378 -5.71 24.40 -17.19
N ALA A 379 -4.61 23.89 -17.74
CA ALA A 379 -3.26 24.19 -17.28
C ALA A 379 -2.48 24.85 -18.43
N ARG A 380 -1.90 26.01 -18.17
CA ARG A 380 -0.91 26.62 -19.07
C ARG A 380 0.43 26.67 -18.38
N THR A 381 1.38 25.88 -18.87
CA THR A 381 2.69 25.69 -18.24
C THR A 381 3.79 26.36 -19.06
N PHE A 382 4.59 27.18 -18.39
CA PHE A 382 5.84 27.74 -18.88
C PHE A 382 6.97 27.02 -18.15
N TYR A 383 8.03 26.63 -18.85
CA TYR A 383 9.12 25.91 -18.21
C TYR A 383 10.46 26.27 -18.85
N ASN A 384 11.51 26.19 -18.05
CA ASN A 384 12.90 26.10 -18.50
C ASN A 384 13.50 24.80 -17.94
N GLU A 385 14.83 24.68 -17.91
CA GLU A 385 15.52 23.48 -17.41
C GLU A 385 15.29 23.26 -15.90
N ASP A 386 15.04 24.32 -15.14
CA ASP A 386 15.01 24.28 -13.66
C ASP A 386 13.61 24.32 -13.06
N LEU A 387 12.71 25.07 -13.71
CA LEU A 387 11.44 25.49 -13.14
C LEU A 387 10.30 25.30 -14.14
N GLY A 388 9.17 24.88 -13.61
CA GLY A 388 7.88 24.92 -14.29
C GLY A 388 6.91 25.83 -13.55
N ILE A 389 6.39 26.87 -14.22
CA ILE A 389 5.34 27.74 -13.70
C ILE A 389 4.05 27.44 -14.45
N THR A 390 3.04 26.98 -13.73
CA THR A 390 1.75 26.59 -14.29
C THR A 390 0.63 27.47 -13.78
N ILE A 391 -0.18 27.99 -14.70
CA ILE A 391 -1.45 28.67 -14.39
C ILE A 391 -2.56 27.64 -14.55
N ASP A 392 -3.23 27.33 -13.44
CA ASP A 392 -4.25 26.31 -13.30
C ASP A 392 -5.62 26.92 -13.06
N THR A 393 -6.55 26.69 -13.98
CA THR A 393 -7.93 27.18 -13.90
C THR A 393 -8.90 26.01 -13.72
N PHE A 394 -9.76 26.09 -12.72
CA PHE A 394 -10.61 24.97 -12.30
C PHE A 394 -12.09 25.23 -12.61
N VAL A 395 -12.70 24.37 -13.43
CA VAL A 395 -14.07 24.57 -13.92
C VAL A 395 -15.08 24.52 -12.77
N GLN A 396 -14.95 23.54 -11.88
CA GLN A 396 -15.87 23.32 -10.76
C GLN A 396 -15.83 24.46 -9.72
N MET A 397 -14.72 25.18 -9.64
CA MET A 397 -14.51 26.30 -8.71
C MET A 397 -14.75 27.66 -9.39
N LYS A 398 -15.75 27.74 -10.29
CA LYS A 398 -16.08 28.95 -11.08
C LYS A 398 -14.88 29.56 -11.81
N ASN A 399 -14.03 28.70 -12.40
CA ASN A 399 -12.81 29.11 -13.09
C ASN A 399 -11.84 29.90 -12.19
N LYS A 400 -11.81 29.63 -10.88
CA LYS A 400 -10.76 30.15 -10.00
C LYS A 400 -9.40 29.69 -10.53
N ALA A 401 -8.46 30.64 -10.63
CA ALA A 401 -7.12 30.42 -11.12
C ALA A 401 -6.12 30.36 -9.97
N PHE A 402 -5.15 29.46 -10.09
CA PHE A 402 -4.02 29.33 -9.19
C PHE A 402 -2.73 29.27 -10.01
N ILE A 403 -1.67 29.87 -9.52
CA ILE A 403 -0.33 29.78 -10.09
C ILE A 403 0.49 28.86 -9.21
N GLN A 404 1.16 27.89 -9.83
CA GLN A 404 2.04 26.95 -9.14
C GLN A 404 3.43 26.97 -9.77
N ILE A 405 4.44 27.28 -8.95
CA ILE A 405 5.86 27.16 -9.29
C ILE A 405 6.30 25.78 -8.84
N LYS A 406 7.02 25.04 -9.70
CA LYS A 406 7.54 23.69 -9.42
C LYS A 406 8.99 23.58 -9.84
N GLY A 407 9.77 22.81 -9.10
CA GLY A 407 11.14 22.44 -9.48
C GLY A 407 11.72 21.39 -8.55
N ASN A 408 12.84 20.81 -8.96
CA ASN A 408 13.59 19.83 -8.15
C ASN A 408 14.64 20.50 -7.24
N ASN A 409 14.88 21.81 -7.43
CA ASN A 409 15.78 22.60 -6.58
C ASN A 409 14.94 23.59 -5.75
N ARG A 410 14.94 23.40 -4.42
CA ARG A 410 14.17 24.22 -3.48
C ARG A 410 14.54 25.70 -3.56
N GLU A 411 15.82 26.04 -3.66
CA GLU A 411 16.27 27.43 -3.68
C GLU A 411 15.85 28.16 -4.95
N LYS A 412 15.91 27.50 -6.11
CA LYS A 412 15.40 28.07 -7.37
C LYS A 412 13.89 28.33 -7.30
N VAL A 413 13.11 27.41 -6.70
CA VAL A 413 11.66 27.60 -6.49
C VAL A 413 11.41 28.77 -5.53
N LYS A 414 12.22 28.89 -4.47
CA LYS A 414 12.14 29.99 -3.49
C LYS A 414 12.42 31.35 -4.12
N GLU A 415 13.47 31.46 -4.92
CA GLU A 415 13.86 32.69 -5.61
C GLU A 415 12.79 33.13 -6.61
N ALA A 416 12.25 32.19 -7.38
CA ALA A 416 11.15 32.46 -8.28
C ALA A 416 9.89 32.93 -7.53
N ALA A 417 9.55 32.28 -6.41
CA ALA A 417 8.43 32.68 -5.56
C ALA A 417 8.63 34.07 -4.96
N LYS A 418 9.85 34.42 -4.52
CA LYS A 418 10.21 35.76 -4.06
C LYS A 418 10.00 36.81 -5.17
N THR A 419 10.47 36.52 -6.38
CA THR A 419 10.34 37.41 -7.55
C THR A 419 8.88 37.64 -7.96
N LEU A 420 8.05 36.61 -7.80
CA LEU A 420 6.61 36.69 -8.08
C LEU A 420 5.79 37.22 -6.88
N GLY A 421 6.40 37.40 -5.71
CA GLY A 421 5.73 37.93 -4.51
C GLY A 421 4.87 36.91 -3.77
N PHE A 422 5.14 35.62 -3.93
CA PHE A 422 4.35 34.53 -3.34
C PHE A 422 4.85 34.06 -1.97
N LEU A 423 6.07 34.42 -1.58
CA LEU A 423 6.68 34.03 -0.30
C LEU A 423 5.90 34.66 0.88
N GLY A 424 5.58 33.87 1.90
CA GLY A 424 4.73 34.22 3.05
C GLY A 424 3.23 34.29 2.75
N LYS A 425 2.83 34.03 1.49
CA LYS A 425 1.44 34.02 1.00
C LYS A 425 1.12 32.72 0.27
N GLY A 426 1.91 31.68 0.49
CA GLY A 426 1.78 30.40 -0.18
C GLY A 426 0.52 29.66 0.27
N ILE A 427 -0.24 29.13 -0.69
CA ILE A 427 -1.37 28.24 -0.42
C ILE A 427 -0.84 26.84 -0.19
N THR A 428 -0.87 26.40 1.06
CA THR A 428 -0.41 25.07 1.49
C THR A 428 -1.47 23.97 1.36
N LYS A 429 -2.69 24.30 0.92
CA LYS A 429 -3.72 23.28 0.61
C LYS A 429 -3.48 22.67 -0.76
N SER A 430 -3.64 21.35 -0.89
CA SER A 430 -3.72 20.64 -2.16
C SER A 430 -4.93 21.10 -2.98
N TYR A 431 -4.97 20.78 -4.28
CA TYR A 431 -6.13 21.14 -5.11
C TYR A 431 -7.40 20.40 -4.73
N LEU A 432 -7.27 19.20 -4.15
CA LEU A 432 -8.41 18.43 -3.67
C LEU A 432 -9.00 19.08 -2.41
N GLU A 433 -8.15 19.49 -1.46
CA GLU A 433 -8.61 20.24 -0.27
C GLU A 433 -9.28 21.55 -0.64
N LEU A 434 -8.69 22.33 -1.56
CA LEU A 434 -9.29 23.57 -2.06
C LEU A 434 -10.66 23.33 -2.72
N TYR A 435 -10.82 22.20 -3.41
CA TYR A 435 -12.10 21.80 -3.99
C TYR A 435 -13.13 21.47 -2.90
N PHE A 436 -12.75 20.70 -1.88
CA PHE A 436 -13.65 20.37 -0.77
C PHE A 436 -14.08 21.60 0.03
N ASP A 437 -13.14 22.48 0.38
CA ASP A 437 -13.44 23.76 1.03
C ASP A 437 -14.51 24.54 0.24
N TYR A 438 -14.29 24.67 -1.08
CA TYR A 438 -15.20 25.37 -1.97
C TYR A 438 -16.60 24.75 -1.99
N THR A 439 -16.69 23.42 -1.99
CA THR A 439 -17.99 22.72 -1.97
C THR A 439 -18.71 22.86 -0.64
N GLU A 440 -18.01 22.82 0.48
CA GLU A 440 -18.60 22.96 1.81
C GLU A 440 -19.11 24.38 2.05
N GLU A 441 -18.33 25.40 1.69
CA GLU A 441 -18.79 26.80 1.73
C GLU A 441 -20.07 27.00 0.92
N LYS A 442 -20.16 26.39 -0.27
CA LYS A 442 -21.34 26.48 -1.13
C LYS A 442 -22.55 25.77 -0.51
N LYS A 443 -22.36 24.63 0.16
CA LYS A 443 -23.42 23.93 0.89
C LYS A 443 -23.92 24.79 2.06
N LEU A 444 -23.02 25.40 2.83
CA LEU A 444 -23.37 26.25 3.96
C LEU A 444 -24.16 27.49 3.52
N LYS A 445 -23.70 28.19 2.47
CA LYS A 445 -24.42 29.34 1.89
C LYS A 445 -25.82 28.97 1.41
N ARG A 446 -26.01 27.78 0.83
CA ARG A 446 -27.33 27.27 0.43
C ARG A 446 -28.23 26.93 1.62
N LYS A 447 -27.68 26.42 2.72
CA LYS A 447 -28.45 26.17 3.96
C LYS A 447 -28.90 27.48 4.61
N LEU A 448 -28.04 28.50 4.62
CA LEU A 448 -28.35 29.82 5.16
C LEU A 448 -29.36 30.62 4.32
N GLN A 449 -29.44 30.38 3.00
CA GLN A 449 -30.46 30.99 2.13
C GLN A 449 -31.82 30.28 2.17
N LYS A 450 -31.90 29.10 2.79
CA LYS A 450 -33.14 28.31 2.96
C LYS A 450 -33.77 28.49 4.35
N LYS A 451 -33.05 29.08 5.29
CA LYS A 451 -33.56 29.60 6.56
C LYS A 451 -33.85 31.07 6.38
#